data_AF-A0A820RQF3-F1
#
_entry.id   AF-A0A820RQF3-F1
#
_cell.length_a   1.000
_cell.length_b   1.000
_cell.length_c   1.000
_cell.angle_alpha   90.00
_cell.angle_beta   90.00
_cell.angle_gamma   90.00
#
_symmetry.space_group_name_H-M   'P 1'
#
loop_
_entity.id
_entity.type
_entity.pdbx_description
1 polymer ?
#
loop_
_entity_poly.entity_id
_entity_poly.type
_entity_poly.pdbx_seq_one_letter_code
_entity_poly.pdbx_strand_id
1 'polypeptide(L)'
;GYYLSCITIKKPLITDLALYYGNDFVSVHEKIIKSLNTLENKGIVLLHGIPGSGKTHYIRYLIHEIQGKTLIYVPPDMAKEISSPDFLPFLMQYPDSILIIEDAENIIKDRNESSFPSQAVA
;
A
#
# COMPACT_ATOMS: atom_id res chain seq x y z
N GLY A 1 -10.44 -9.56 16.79
CA GLY A 1 -9.98 -8.16 16.81
C GLY A 1 -8.57 -8.08 16.26
N TYR A 2 -8.19 -6.94 15.70
CA TYR A 2 -6.87 -6.72 15.10
C TYR A 2 -5.90 -6.14 16.12
N TYR A 3 -4.62 -6.45 15.98
CA TYR A 3 -3.54 -5.92 16.82
C TYR A 3 -2.27 -5.72 15.99
N LEU A 4 -1.39 -4.81 16.43
CA LEU A 4 -0.10 -4.59 15.79
C LEU A 4 0.97 -5.50 16.40
N SER A 5 1.83 -6.05 15.54
CA SER A 5 3.09 -6.69 15.92
C SER A 5 4.25 -5.94 15.29
N CYS A 6 5.35 -5.81 16.03
CA CYS A 6 6.56 -5.19 15.49
C CYS A 6 7.22 -6.14 14.49
N ILE A 7 7.53 -5.61 13.31
CA ILE A 7 8.30 -6.31 12.29
C ILE A 7 9.52 -5.46 11.92
N THR A 8 10.62 -6.12 11.55
CA THR A 8 11.80 -5.45 11.02
C THR A 8 11.91 -5.73 9.53
N ILE A 9 11.86 -4.68 8.72
CA ILE A 9 12.04 -4.75 7.27
C ILE A 9 13.46 -4.30 6.96
N LYS A 10 14.20 -5.08 6.17
CA LYS A 10 15.57 -4.70 5.77
C LYS A 10 15.52 -3.53 4.79
N LYS A 11 16.34 -2.50 5.03
CA LYS A 11 16.51 -1.38 4.09
C LYS A 11 17.13 -1.89 2.78
N PRO A 12 16.45 -1.71 1.64
CA PRO A 12 17.05 -1.99 0.34
C PRO A 12 18.15 -0.98 0.01
N LEU A 13 19.14 -1.41 -0.77
CA LEU A 13 20.17 -0.51 -1.29
C LEU A 13 19.70 0.10 -2.61
N ILE A 14 19.28 1.37 -2.57
CA ILE A 14 18.99 2.19 -3.75
C ILE A 14 19.94 3.39 -3.69
N THR A 15 20.98 3.36 -4.50
CA THR A 15 22.01 4.43 -4.55
C THR A 15 21.69 5.53 -5.56
N ASP A 16 20.95 5.19 -6.62
CA ASP A 16 20.57 6.11 -7.68
C ASP A 16 19.17 5.74 -8.20
N LEU A 17 18.17 6.52 -7.80
CA LEU A 17 16.79 6.26 -8.17
C LEU A 17 16.54 6.36 -9.69
N ALA A 18 17.23 7.28 -10.37
CA ALA A 18 17.09 7.47 -11.81
C ALA A 18 17.65 6.28 -12.58
N LEU A 19 18.77 5.71 -12.12
CA LEU A 19 19.34 4.50 -12.70
C LEU A 19 18.41 3.29 -12.57
N TYR A 20 17.75 3.11 -11.42
CA TYR A 20 16.93 1.93 -11.15
C TYR A 20 15.49 2.04 -11.69
N TYR A 21 14.90 3.24 -11.71
CA TYR A 21 13.48 3.45 -12.01
C TYR A 21 13.23 4.43 -13.18
N GLY A 22 14.29 5.02 -13.74
CA GLY A 22 14.21 6.00 -14.82
C GLY A 22 14.08 7.44 -14.35
N ASN A 23 14.55 8.37 -15.18
CA ASN A 23 14.58 9.80 -14.88
C ASN A 23 13.19 10.37 -14.55
N ASP A 24 12.16 9.95 -15.30
CA ASP A 24 10.80 10.46 -15.13
C ASP A 24 10.22 10.09 -13.75
N PHE A 25 10.64 8.94 -13.20
CA PHE A 25 10.17 8.44 -11.92
C PHE A 25 10.69 9.27 -10.73
N VAL A 26 11.83 9.96 -10.87
CA VAL A 26 12.37 10.82 -9.80
C VAL A 26 11.34 11.87 -9.38
N SER A 27 10.67 12.49 -10.35
CA SER A 27 9.62 13.49 -10.07
C SER A 27 8.39 12.89 -9.35
N VAL A 28 8.09 11.62 -9.61
CA VAL A 28 6.99 10.89 -8.95
C VAL A 28 7.40 10.52 -7.53
N HIS A 29 8.65 10.09 -7.34
CA HIS A 29 9.21 9.81 -6.02
C HIS A 29 9.15 11.02 -5.08
N GLU A 30 9.58 12.20 -5.55
CA GLU A 30 9.52 13.43 -4.76
C GLU A 30 8.08 13.76 -4.30
N LYS A 31 7.09 13.56 -5.18
CA LYS A 31 5.68 13.74 -4.83
C LYS A 31 5.21 12.74 -3.79
N ILE A 32 5.63 11.48 -3.91
CA ILE A 32 5.30 10.41 -2.95
C ILE A 32 5.92 10.73 -1.59
N ILE A 33 7.21 11.02 -1.52
CA ILE A 33 7.92 11.33 -0.26
C ILE A 33 7.31 12.54 0.41
N LYS A 34 7.07 13.63 -0.34
CA LYS A 34 6.43 14.82 0.19
C LYS A 34 5.04 14.50 0.75
N SER A 35 4.23 13.76 0.00
CA SER A 35 2.87 13.39 0.41
C SER A 35 2.87 12.54 1.69
N LEU A 36 3.70 11.49 1.74
CA LEU A 36 3.74 10.55 2.86
C LEU A 36 4.33 11.16 4.14
N ASN A 37 5.27 12.12 4.02
CA ASN A 37 5.86 12.82 5.17
C ASN A 37 5.07 14.08 5.59
N THR A 38 4.02 14.49 4.87
CA THR A 38 3.18 15.62 5.30
C THR A 38 2.23 15.15 6.40
N LEU A 39 2.27 15.80 7.57
CA LEU A 39 1.40 15.50 8.72
C LEU A 39 -0.08 15.61 8.34
N GLU A 40 -0.88 14.67 8.83
CA GLU A 40 -2.35 14.58 8.62
C GLU A 40 -2.80 14.58 7.16
N ASN A 41 -1.87 14.39 6.22
CA ASN A 41 -2.19 14.35 4.81
C ASN A 41 -2.98 13.09 4.45
N LYS A 42 -3.96 13.26 3.56
CA LYS A 42 -4.85 12.19 3.10
C LYS A 42 -4.56 11.88 1.65
N GLY A 43 -4.44 10.60 1.30
CA GLY A 43 -4.22 10.20 -0.07
C GLY A 43 -4.05 8.70 -0.25
N ILE A 44 -3.92 8.29 -1.50
CA ILE A 44 -3.61 6.93 -1.91
C ILE A 44 -2.46 6.98 -2.93
N VAL A 45 -1.48 6.11 -2.73
CA VAL A 45 -0.39 5.90 -3.68
C VAL A 45 -0.55 4.51 -4.27
N LEU A 46 -0.75 4.43 -5.57
CA LEU A 46 -0.86 3.15 -6.29
C LEU A 46 0.38 2.95 -7.15
N LEU A 47 1.16 1.92 -6.82
CA LEU A 47 2.32 1.51 -7.60
C LEU A 47 1.93 0.34 -8.51
N HIS A 48 1.89 0.59 -9.82
CA HIS A 48 1.60 -0.42 -10.84
C HIS A 48 2.73 -0.53 -11.85
N GLY A 49 2.83 -1.68 -12.52
CA GLY A 49 3.87 -1.93 -13.51
C GLY A 49 4.08 -3.44 -13.73
N ILE A 50 4.85 -3.79 -14.75
CA ILE A 50 5.13 -5.19 -15.11
C ILE A 50 5.78 -5.97 -13.95
N PRO A 51 5.59 -7.30 -13.86
CA PRO A 51 6.32 -8.14 -12.91
C PRO A 51 7.84 -7.91 -13.01
N GLY A 52 8.53 -7.88 -11.87
CA GLY A 52 9.98 -7.63 -11.83
C GLY A 52 10.42 -6.16 -11.89
N SER A 53 9.52 -5.19 -12.06
CA SER A 53 9.84 -3.74 -12.07
C SER A 53 10.26 -3.12 -10.73
N GLY A 54 10.51 -3.92 -9.69
CA GLY A 54 11.03 -3.41 -8.41
C GLY A 54 10.01 -2.71 -7.50
N LYS A 55 8.70 -2.90 -7.69
CA LYS A 55 7.64 -2.29 -6.85
C LYS A 55 7.79 -2.60 -5.35
N THR A 56 7.84 -3.89 -4.99
CA THR A 56 8.09 -4.34 -3.60
C THR A 56 9.41 -3.81 -3.05
N HIS A 57 10.44 -3.73 -3.90
CA HIS A 57 11.73 -3.15 -3.52
C HIS A 57 11.60 -1.66 -3.17
N TYR A 58 10.83 -0.91 -3.97
CA TYR A 58 10.55 0.50 -3.74
C TYR A 58 9.66 0.75 -2.52
N ILE A 59 8.65 -0.09 -2.27
CA ILE A 59 7.83 0.00 -1.04
C ILE A 59 8.71 -0.16 0.20
N ARG A 60 9.59 -1.16 0.22
CA ARG A 60 10.56 -1.35 1.32
C ARG A 60 11.51 -0.18 1.47
N TYR A 61 11.87 0.49 0.37
CA TYR A 61 12.63 1.72 0.42
C TYR A 61 11.84 2.85 1.07
N LEU A 62 10.61 3.12 0.61
CA LEU A 62 9.72 4.15 1.18
C LEU A 62 9.52 3.99 2.68
N ILE A 63 9.37 2.75 3.18
CA ILE A 63 9.25 2.45 4.62
C ILE A 63 10.39 3.06 5.44
N HIS A 64 11.59 3.19 4.87
CA HIS A 64 12.75 3.75 5.54
C HIS A 64 12.92 5.27 5.32
N GLU A 65 12.22 5.84 4.36
CA GLU A 65 12.26 7.28 4.04
C GLU A 65 11.11 8.07 4.71
N ILE A 66 10.12 7.36 5.25
CA ILE A 66 9.02 7.95 6.02
C ILE A 66 9.46 8.18 7.46
N GLN A 67 9.19 9.36 7.98
CA GLN A 67 9.57 9.78 9.33
C GLN A 67 8.34 10.19 10.13
N GLY A 68 8.32 9.86 11.42
CA GLY A 68 7.30 10.36 12.36
C GLY A 68 5.89 9.81 12.18
N LYS A 69 5.68 8.80 11.33
CA LYS A 69 4.38 8.15 11.12
C LYS A 69 4.40 6.66 11.42
N THR A 70 3.28 6.15 11.92
CA THR A 70 3.07 4.70 12.09
C THR A 70 2.84 4.06 10.74
N LEU A 71 3.67 3.07 10.40
CA LEU A 71 3.52 2.26 9.20
C LEU A 71 2.83 0.94 9.56
N ILE A 72 1.65 0.72 9.00
CA ILE A 72 0.85 -0.50 9.22
C ILE A 72 0.96 -1.34 7.96
N TYR A 73 1.79 -2.39 8.03
CA TYR A 73 1.92 -3.34 6.94
C TYR A 73 0.83 -4.41 7.06
N VAL A 74 0.01 -4.56 6.03
CA VAL A 74 -1.04 -5.58 5.95
C VAL A 74 -0.52 -6.76 5.12
N PRO A 75 -0.41 -7.96 5.72
CA PRO A 75 -0.13 -9.18 4.98
C PRO A 75 -1.12 -9.38 3.81
N PRO A 76 -0.68 -9.89 2.64
CA PRO A 76 -1.56 -10.05 1.48
C PRO A 76 -2.83 -10.87 1.75
N ASP A 77 -2.73 -11.92 2.57
CA ASP A 77 -3.83 -12.78 2.98
C ASP A 77 -4.88 -12.07 3.86
N MET A 78 -4.48 -11.00 4.54
CA MET A 78 -5.37 -10.16 5.36
C MET A 78 -6.04 -9.04 4.59
N ALA A 79 -5.64 -8.74 3.35
CA ALA A 79 -6.11 -7.51 2.72
C ALA A 79 -7.60 -7.54 2.31
N LYS A 80 -8.24 -8.72 2.24
CA LYS A 80 -9.71 -8.86 2.15
C LYS A 80 -10.46 -8.34 3.38
N GLU A 81 -9.79 -8.38 4.53
CA GLU A 81 -10.34 -7.95 5.82
C GLU A 81 -10.39 -6.43 5.95
N ILE A 82 -9.73 -5.68 5.05
CA ILE A 82 -9.72 -4.21 5.07
C ILE A 82 -11.11 -3.62 4.88
N SER A 83 -11.99 -4.33 4.15
CA SER A 83 -13.39 -3.96 3.99
C SER A 83 -14.29 -4.44 5.13
N SER A 84 -13.77 -5.11 6.15
CA SER A 84 -14.57 -5.59 7.26
C SER A 84 -14.99 -4.40 8.16
N PRO A 85 -16.21 -4.43 8.73
CA PRO A 85 -16.65 -3.43 9.69
C PRO A 85 -15.75 -3.33 10.92
N ASP A 86 -15.07 -4.43 11.29
CA ASP A 86 -14.22 -4.51 12.48
C ASP A 86 -12.82 -3.91 12.24
N PHE A 87 -12.39 -3.76 10.98
CA PHE A 87 -11.07 -3.20 10.66
C PHE A 87 -11.03 -1.69 10.77
N LEU A 88 -12.13 -1.01 10.45
CA LEU A 88 -12.21 0.45 10.53
C LEU A 88 -12.01 0.98 11.97
N PRO A 89 -12.67 0.45 13.02
CA PRO A 89 -12.40 0.83 14.40
C PRO A 89 -10.94 0.62 14.82
N PHE A 90 -10.29 -0.43 14.31
CA PHE A 90 -8.86 -0.66 14.56
C PHE A 90 -7.99 0.44 13.92
N LEU A 91 -8.22 0.80 12.65
CA LEU A 91 -7.48 1.89 12.00
C LEU A 91 -7.67 3.24 12.70
N MET A 92 -8.87 3.51 13.24
CA MET A 92 -9.16 4.74 13.97
C MET A 92 -8.33 4.90 15.26
N GLN A 93 -7.74 3.82 15.79
CA GLN A 93 -6.82 3.89 16.94
C GLN A 93 -5.44 4.44 16.57
N TYR A 94 -5.12 4.50 15.27
CA TYR A 94 -3.82 4.93 14.75
C TYR A 94 -4.00 6.09 13.75
N PRO A 95 -4.34 7.29 14.24
CA PRO A 95 -4.43 8.48 13.39
C PRO A 95 -3.07 8.81 12.76
N ASP A 96 -3.11 9.47 11.61
CA ASP A 96 -1.92 9.84 10.82
C ASP A 96 -0.96 8.66 10.52
N SER A 97 -1.52 7.46 10.34
CA SER A 97 -0.79 6.27 9.94
C SER A 97 -0.83 6.04 8.42
N ILE A 98 0.13 5.28 7.92
CA ILE A 98 0.19 4.84 6.52
C ILE A 98 -0.05 3.34 6.47
N LEU A 99 -1.10 2.94 5.75
CA LEU A 99 -1.43 1.55 5.47
C LEU A 99 -0.68 1.08 4.23
N ILE A 100 0.08 0.00 4.34
CA ILE A 100 0.85 -0.61 3.25
C ILE A 100 0.22 -1.95 2.94
N ILE A 101 -0.24 -2.11 1.71
CA ILE A 101 -0.88 -3.33 1.20
C ILE A 101 -0.06 -3.79 0.00
N GLU A 102 0.55 -4.97 0.11
CA GLU A 102 1.20 -5.61 -1.02
C GLU A 102 0.29 -6.69 -1.62
N ASP A 103 0.43 -6.91 -2.93
CA ASP A 103 -0.20 -8.04 -3.64
C ASP A 103 -1.74 -8.13 -3.47
N ALA A 104 -2.42 -6.99 -3.73
CA ALA A 104 -3.88 -6.90 -3.67
C ALA A 104 -4.59 -7.44 -4.93
N GLU A 105 -3.84 -7.88 -5.95
CA GLU A 105 -4.38 -8.36 -7.23
C GLU A 105 -5.28 -9.59 -7.07
N ASN A 106 -4.97 -10.48 -6.14
CA ASN A 106 -5.80 -11.64 -5.84
C ASN A 106 -7.15 -11.26 -5.20
N ILE A 107 -7.22 -10.09 -4.56
CA ILE A 107 -8.41 -9.58 -3.85
C ILE A 107 -9.34 -8.85 -4.81
N ILE A 108 -8.78 -8.21 -5.85
CA ILE A 108 -9.54 -7.55 -6.90
C ILE A 108 -10.23 -8.59 -7.80
N LYS A 109 -9.61 -9.75 -8.02
CA LYS A 109 -10.15 -10.82 -8.89
C LYS A 109 -11.44 -11.43 -8.33
N ASP A 110 -11.53 -11.69 -7.03
CA ASP A 110 -12.73 -12.28 -6.40
C ASP A 110 -13.99 -11.41 -6.56
N ARG A 111 -13.86 -10.08 -6.68
CA ARG A 111 -15.01 -9.19 -6.93
C ARG A 111 -15.61 -9.32 -8.32
N ASN A 112 -14.86 -9.85 -9.30
CA ASN A 112 -15.33 -10.01 -10.67
C ASN A 112 -16.02 -11.36 -10.91
N GLU A 113 -15.97 -12.31 -9.97
CA GLU A 113 -16.68 -13.60 -10.05
C GLU A 113 -18.08 -13.57 -9.40
N SER A 114 -18.53 -12.43 -8.87
CA SER A 114 -19.96 -12.24 -8.57
C SER A 114 -20.74 -12.05 -9.87
N SER A 115 -21.05 -13.19 -10.48
CA SER A 115 -22.05 -13.41 -11.52
C SER A 115 -23.19 -12.39 -11.49
N PHE A 116 -23.46 -11.73 -12.61
CA PHE A 116 -24.78 -11.16 -12.86
C PHE A 116 -25.81 -12.29 -12.69
N PRO A 117 -26.75 -12.24 -11.74
CA PRO A 117 -27.95 -13.03 -11.87
C PRO A 117 -28.73 -12.35 -13.01
N SER A 118 -28.74 -12.98 -14.18
CA SER A 118 -29.77 -12.73 -15.17
C SER A 118 -31.11 -13.14 -14.57
N GLN A 119 -31.73 -12.24 -13.81
CA GLN A 119 -33.17 -12.23 -13.65
C GLN A 119 -33.68 -11.02 -14.43
N ALA A 120 -34.03 -11.30 -15.69
CA ALA A 120 -35.04 -10.53 -16.37
C ALA A 120 -36.34 -10.66 -15.55
N VAL A 121 -36.93 -9.53 -15.21
CA VAL A 121 -38.32 -9.47 -14.72
C VAL A 121 -39.15 -8.93 -15.88
N ALA A 122 -40.25 -9.63 -16.14
CA ALA A 122 -41.15 -9.46 -17.28
C ALA A 122 -41.77 -8.06 -17.42
#